data_AF-A0A7Y0L7T0-F1
#
_entry.id   AF-A0A7Y0L7T0-F1
#
_cell.length_a   1.000
_cell.length_b   1.000
_cell.length_c   1.000
_cell.angle_alpha   90.00
_cell.angle_beta   90.00
_cell.angle_gamma   90.00
#
_symmetry.space_group_name_H-M   'P 1'
#
loop_
_entity.id
_entity.type
_entity.pdbx_description
1 polymer ?
#
loop_
_entity_poly.entity_id
_entity_poly.type
_entity_poly.pdbx_seq_one_letter_code
_entity_poly.pdbx_strand_id
1 'polypeptide(L)'
;MSFAFLASLLLTQYAPPPPTSNLSPRPNFNRTCAEWGLQSHACLVDTVRALDNARRKEGIGPIYLPRNWTNLTPADQIFVITNLERIARSEHPLPGLTASLNRVAKRGAARGTDPILRSPAGPALSIWAEGVGPLASDYGWMYDDGWNGPLRRTPNLACTSATATGCWGHRDNILAEWSRRLLAGRPGTWYLIAGAAQVPTITRTVLPIDRSITEDSDAMIVTAVEQPPHYVYTWAQAVAEGAGSAAKGWNPAAVPRPLEEAGTWIRTHARDVLVGVIVVGLLALTATRQGRRPRPKKVYRLSRFRRRRSRP
;
A
#
# COMPACT_ATOMS: atom_id res chain seq x y z
N MET A 1 2.20 -44.65 19.51
CA MET A 1 1.47 -43.48 18.96
C MET A 1 1.85 -42.17 19.68
N SER A 2 3.15 -41.91 19.95
CA SER A 2 3.56 -40.75 20.79
C SER A 2 4.67 -39.87 20.21
N PHE A 3 5.11 -40.10 18.97
CA PHE A 3 6.10 -39.23 18.31
C PHE A 3 5.47 -38.17 17.37
N ALA A 4 4.23 -38.37 16.93
CA ALA A 4 3.55 -37.43 16.03
C ALA A 4 3.02 -36.16 16.75
N PHE A 5 2.74 -36.23 18.05
CA PHE A 5 2.23 -35.09 18.84
C PHE A 5 3.34 -34.11 19.27
N LEU A 6 4.58 -34.57 19.43
CA LEU A 6 5.71 -33.73 19.82
C LEU A 6 6.23 -32.85 18.67
N ALA A 7 6.06 -33.27 17.42
CA ALA A 7 6.43 -32.45 16.26
C ALA A 7 5.54 -31.20 16.13
N SER A 8 4.24 -31.30 16.43
CA SER A 8 3.30 -30.17 16.36
C SER A 8 3.47 -29.14 17.48
N LEU A 9 4.03 -29.52 18.64
CA LEU A 9 4.24 -28.63 19.79
C LEU A 9 5.56 -27.83 19.73
N LEU A 10 6.53 -28.25 18.90
CA LEU A 10 7.78 -27.50 18.69
C LEU A 10 7.70 -26.53 17.49
N LEU A 11 6.64 -26.61 16.67
CA LEU A 11 6.44 -25.79 15.46
C LEU A 11 5.78 -24.42 15.72
N THR A 12 5.22 -24.22 16.90
CA THR A 12 4.56 -22.98 17.37
C THR A 12 5.52 -21.97 18.00
N GLN A 13 6.81 -22.29 18.11
CA GLN A 13 7.75 -21.50 18.90
C GLN A 13 8.43 -20.34 18.14
N TYR A 14 8.21 -20.17 16.83
CA TYR A 14 9.06 -19.30 16.00
C TYR A 14 8.34 -18.23 15.19
N ALA A 15 7.06 -18.38 14.85
CA ALA A 15 6.27 -17.23 14.40
C ALA A 15 5.79 -16.47 15.64
N PRO A 16 5.94 -15.14 15.73
CA PRO A 16 5.31 -14.37 16.79
C PRO A 16 3.82 -14.72 16.83
N PRO A 17 3.25 -15.00 18.01
CA PRO A 17 1.85 -15.38 18.11
C PRO A 17 1.01 -14.32 17.39
N PRO A 18 -0.02 -14.74 16.63
CA PRO A 18 -0.86 -13.79 15.93
C PRO A 18 -1.50 -12.82 16.93
N PRO A 19 -1.90 -11.62 16.48
CA PRO A 19 -2.76 -10.75 17.26
C PRO A 19 -3.96 -11.52 17.83
N THR A 20 -4.38 -11.20 19.05
CA THR A 20 -5.54 -11.86 19.71
C THR A 20 -6.87 -11.60 19.00
N SER A 21 -6.90 -10.65 18.06
CA SER A 21 -8.04 -10.30 17.23
C SER A 21 -7.57 -9.61 15.95
N ASN A 22 -8.41 -9.62 14.92
CA ASN A 22 -8.16 -8.89 13.70
C ASN A 22 -8.03 -7.37 13.96
N LEU A 23 -7.15 -6.72 13.20
CA LEU A 23 -6.97 -5.28 13.23
C LEU A 23 -7.68 -4.66 12.04
N SER A 24 -8.82 -3.99 12.27
CA SER A 24 -9.47 -3.24 11.20
C SER A 24 -8.54 -2.15 10.63
N PRO A 25 -8.44 -2.00 9.29
CA PRO A 25 -7.61 -0.98 8.67
C PRO A 25 -7.89 0.43 9.19
N ARG A 26 -6.82 1.15 9.58
CA ARG A 26 -6.87 2.56 9.97
C ARG A 26 -5.75 3.34 9.29
N PRO A 27 -6.03 4.19 8.29
CA PRO A 27 -7.33 4.51 7.71
C PRO A 27 -7.99 3.31 7.01
N ASN A 28 -9.29 3.41 6.75
CA ASN A 28 -10.01 2.41 5.96
C ASN A 28 -9.65 2.57 4.48
N PHE A 29 -8.54 1.96 4.07
CA PHE A 29 -8.05 2.05 2.70
C PHE A 29 -9.06 1.48 1.68
N ASN A 30 -9.88 0.49 2.04
CA ASN A 30 -10.91 -0.04 1.12
C ASN A 30 -11.86 1.07 0.64
N ARG A 31 -12.26 1.97 1.54
CA ARG A 31 -13.09 3.13 1.18
C ARG A 31 -12.33 4.10 0.27
N THR A 32 -11.07 4.42 0.61
CA THR A 32 -10.24 5.34 -0.18
C THR A 32 -9.98 4.78 -1.57
N CYS A 33 -9.62 3.51 -1.69
CA CYS A 33 -9.37 2.85 -2.96
C CYS A 33 -10.63 2.72 -3.83
N ALA A 34 -11.79 2.47 -3.22
CA ALA A 34 -13.08 2.47 -3.95
C ALA A 34 -13.47 3.88 -4.46
N GLU A 35 -13.10 4.94 -3.74
CA GLU A 35 -13.44 6.32 -4.13
C GLU A 35 -12.48 6.91 -5.17
N TRP A 36 -11.19 6.63 -5.04
CA TRP A 36 -10.13 7.25 -5.84
C TRP A 36 -9.52 6.32 -6.89
N GLY A 37 -9.80 5.02 -6.81
CA GLY A 37 -9.26 3.97 -7.68
C GLY A 37 -8.04 3.25 -7.08
N LEU A 38 -7.87 1.98 -7.47
CA LEU A 38 -6.81 1.09 -6.95
C LEU A 38 -5.39 1.59 -7.19
N GLN A 39 -5.17 2.25 -8.33
CA GLN A 39 -3.86 2.77 -8.72
C GLN A 39 -3.64 4.22 -8.25
N SER A 40 -4.57 4.78 -7.46
CA SER A 40 -4.45 6.16 -7.00
C SER A 40 -3.37 6.30 -5.94
N HIS A 41 -2.72 7.47 -5.93
CA HIS A 41 -1.77 7.81 -4.87
C HIS A 41 -2.43 7.82 -3.49
N ALA A 42 -3.71 8.23 -3.40
CA ALA A 42 -4.46 8.22 -2.15
C ALA A 42 -4.68 6.80 -1.60
N CYS A 43 -5.05 5.85 -2.46
CA CYS A 43 -5.16 4.43 -2.10
C CYS A 43 -3.82 3.90 -1.57
N LEU A 44 -2.73 4.13 -2.29
CA LEU A 44 -1.38 3.71 -1.87
C LEU A 44 -0.98 4.28 -0.49
N VAL A 45 -1.15 5.59 -0.28
CA VAL A 45 -0.80 6.26 0.97
C VAL A 45 -1.60 5.69 2.14
N ASP A 46 -2.93 5.53 1.97
CA ASP A 46 -3.80 5.05 3.04
C ASP A 46 -3.56 3.57 3.37
N THR A 47 -3.28 2.73 2.38
CA THR A 47 -2.93 1.32 2.62
C THR A 47 -1.61 1.21 3.38
N VAL A 48 -0.57 1.95 3.00
CA VAL A 48 0.72 1.98 3.74
C VAL A 48 0.52 2.54 5.15
N ARG A 49 -0.29 3.58 5.32
CA ARG A 49 -0.59 4.14 6.65
C ARG A 49 -1.32 3.13 7.55
N ALA A 50 -2.22 2.32 6.98
CA ALA A 50 -2.88 1.25 7.72
C ALA A 50 -1.89 0.16 8.14
N LEU A 51 -1.02 -0.28 7.24
CA LEU A 51 0.07 -1.21 7.56
C LEU A 51 0.97 -0.66 8.67
N ASP A 52 1.42 0.59 8.57
CA ASP A 52 2.26 1.23 9.59
C ASP A 52 1.56 1.30 10.96
N ASN A 53 0.25 1.56 10.98
CA ASN A 53 -0.53 1.58 12.22
C ASN A 53 -0.70 0.17 12.82
N ALA A 54 -0.89 -0.86 11.99
CA ALA A 54 -0.96 -2.25 12.42
C ALA A 54 0.41 -2.73 12.95
N ARG A 55 1.50 -2.48 12.22
CA ARG A 55 2.88 -2.76 12.65
C ARG A 55 3.22 -2.12 13.99
N ARG A 56 2.79 -0.87 14.22
CA ARG A 56 2.98 -0.17 15.49
C ARG A 56 2.30 -0.89 16.67
N LYS A 57 1.16 -1.56 16.46
CA LYS A 57 0.50 -2.37 17.51
C LYS A 57 1.32 -3.58 17.92
N GLU A 58 2.19 -4.06 17.04
CA GLU A 58 3.14 -5.14 17.30
C GLU A 58 4.53 -4.62 17.73
N GLY A 59 4.70 -3.31 17.94
CA GLY A 59 6.00 -2.72 18.28
C GLY A 59 6.98 -2.64 17.12
N ILE A 60 6.50 -2.80 15.88
CA ILE A 60 7.31 -2.79 14.66
C ILE A 60 7.29 -1.39 14.03
N GLY A 61 8.46 -0.97 13.51
CA GLY A 61 8.61 0.28 12.78
C GLY A 61 7.86 0.33 11.44
N PRO A 62 7.74 1.52 10.83
CA PRO A 62 7.03 1.69 9.58
C PRO A 62 7.67 0.94 8.40
N ILE A 63 6.89 0.71 7.35
CA ILE A 63 7.35 0.14 6.08
C ILE A 63 8.10 1.19 5.26
N TYR A 64 9.20 0.75 4.63
CA TYR A 64 9.89 1.51 3.60
C TYR A 64 9.93 0.68 2.32
N LEU A 65 9.17 1.11 1.31
CA LEU A 65 9.09 0.49 0.01
C LEU A 65 10.30 0.91 -0.86
N PRO A 66 10.66 0.13 -1.89
CA PRO A 66 11.50 0.59 -2.98
C PRO A 66 11.01 1.90 -3.60
N ARG A 67 11.93 2.79 -4.02
CA ARG A 67 11.53 4.08 -4.63
C ARG A 67 10.82 3.93 -5.98
N ASN A 68 11.08 2.83 -6.67
CA ASN A 68 10.44 2.43 -7.92
C ASN A 68 9.17 1.59 -7.67
N TRP A 69 8.58 1.58 -6.47
CA TRP A 69 7.43 0.73 -6.12
C TRP A 69 6.32 0.69 -7.18
N THR A 70 5.92 1.86 -7.70
CA THR A 70 4.85 1.97 -8.72
C THR A 70 5.24 1.41 -10.09
N ASN A 71 6.53 1.16 -10.33
CA ASN A 71 7.04 0.54 -11.56
C ASN A 71 7.27 -0.97 -11.40
N LEU A 72 7.20 -1.50 -10.17
CA LEU A 72 7.29 -2.94 -9.92
C LEU A 72 6.05 -3.64 -10.47
N THR A 73 6.21 -4.87 -10.95
CA THR A 73 5.06 -5.70 -11.28
C THR A 73 4.30 -6.09 -10.00
N PRO A 74 3.00 -6.42 -10.05
CA PRO A 74 2.29 -6.87 -8.84
C PRO A 74 2.94 -8.08 -8.16
N ALA A 75 3.55 -8.99 -8.94
CA ALA A 75 4.30 -10.12 -8.38
C ALA A 75 5.51 -9.65 -7.56
N ASP A 76 6.27 -8.67 -8.07
CA ASP A 76 7.41 -8.09 -7.37
C ASP A 76 6.95 -7.31 -6.13
N GLN A 77 5.83 -6.58 -6.21
CA GLN A 77 5.24 -5.89 -5.07
C GLN A 77 4.85 -6.86 -3.95
N ILE A 78 4.16 -7.97 -4.26
CA ILE A 78 3.82 -9.04 -3.30
C ILE A 78 5.09 -9.59 -2.66
N PHE A 79 6.10 -9.93 -3.48
CA PHE A 79 7.38 -10.45 -2.98
C PHE A 79 8.09 -9.48 -2.03
N VAL A 80 8.13 -8.19 -2.37
CA VAL A 80 8.77 -7.17 -1.55
C VAL A 80 8.04 -7.00 -0.22
N ILE A 81 6.72 -6.83 -0.23
CA ILE A 81 5.97 -6.60 1.02
C ILE A 81 6.06 -7.81 1.95
N THR A 82 5.94 -9.04 1.42
CA THR A 82 6.14 -10.26 2.21
C THR A 82 7.52 -10.32 2.85
N ASN A 83 8.59 -9.97 2.12
CA ASN A 83 9.93 -9.93 2.70
C ASN A 83 10.09 -8.82 3.74
N LEU A 84 9.46 -7.66 3.56
CA LEU A 84 9.46 -6.58 4.55
C LEU A 84 8.75 -6.97 5.85
N GLU A 85 7.70 -7.79 5.78
CA GLU A 85 7.03 -8.35 6.96
C GLU A 85 7.91 -9.40 7.66
N ARG A 86 8.61 -10.24 6.89
CA ARG A 86 9.54 -11.25 7.41
C ARG A 86 10.72 -10.65 8.14
N ILE A 87 11.50 -9.78 7.48
CA ILE A 87 12.71 -9.22 8.09
C ILE A 87 12.41 -8.36 9.32
N ALA A 88 11.22 -7.74 9.36
CA ALA A 88 10.78 -6.95 10.51
C ALA A 88 10.53 -7.79 11.77
N ARG A 89 10.40 -9.11 11.60
CA ARG A 89 10.22 -10.10 12.68
C ARG A 89 11.39 -11.08 12.75
N SER A 90 12.56 -10.66 12.26
CA SER A 90 13.80 -11.46 12.26
C SER A 90 13.73 -12.76 11.47
N GLU A 91 12.79 -12.88 10.53
CA GLU A 91 12.71 -14.00 9.60
C GLU A 91 13.61 -13.77 8.39
N HIS A 92 14.14 -14.88 7.85
CA HIS A 92 14.97 -14.83 6.64
C HIS A 92 14.13 -14.39 5.43
N PRO A 93 14.55 -13.42 4.62
CA PRO A 93 13.83 -13.06 3.41
C PRO A 93 13.90 -14.20 2.37
N LEU A 94 12.91 -14.26 1.48
CA LEU A 94 13.02 -15.08 0.29
C LEU A 94 14.10 -14.56 -0.62
N PRO A 95 14.90 -15.45 -1.22
CA PRO A 95 15.98 -15.04 -2.11
C PRO A 95 15.45 -14.44 -3.43
N GLY A 96 14.34 -14.95 -3.98
CA GLY A 96 13.77 -14.42 -5.22
C GLY A 96 12.55 -15.17 -5.76
N LEU A 97 11.97 -14.55 -6.79
CA LEU A 97 10.85 -15.06 -7.59
C LEU A 97 11.35 -15.89 -8.78
N THR A 98 10.58 -16.88 -9.18
CA THR A 98 10.83 -17.67 -10.40
C THR A 98 9.66 -17.55 -11.38
N ALA A 99 9.96 -17.53 -12.68
CA ALA A 99 8.91 -17.48 -13.70
C ALA A 99 7.96 -18.68 -13.65
N SER A 100 8.47 -19.87 -13.28
CA SER A 100 7.68 -21.09 -13.15
C SER A 100 6.66 -21.00 -12.03
N LEU A 101 7.07 -20.55 -10.83
CA LEU A 101 6.14 -20.38 -9.73
C LEU A 101 5.21 -19.17 -9.92
N ASN A 102 5.62 -18.10 -10.59
CA ASN A 102 4.70 -17.01 -10.96
C ASN A 102 3.53 -17.54 -11.80
N ARG A 103 3.75 -18.51 -12.70
CA ARG A 103 2.66 -19.17 -13.44
C ARG A 103 1.77 -20.03 -12.56
N VAL A 104 2.31 -20.64 -11.51
CA VAL A 104 1.54 -21.42 -10.52
C VAL A 104 0.67 -20.47 -9.70
N ALA A 105 1.25 -19.39 -9.18
CA ALA A 105 0.55 -18.34 -8.45
C ALA A 105 -0.59 -17.75 -9.28
N LYS A 106 -0.33 -17.40 -10.55
CA LYS A 106 -1.35 -16.86 -11.46
C LYS A 106 -2.54 -17.78 -11.65
N ARG A 107 -2.33 -19.11 -11.66
CA ARG A 107 -3.43 -20.09 -11.75
C ARG A 107 -4.25 -20.15 -10.46
N GLY A 108 -3.62 -20.01 -9.29
CA GLY A 108 -4.32 -19.91 -8.01
C GLY A 108 -5.17 -18.65 -7.94
N ALA A 109 -4.55 -17.50 -8.22
CA ALA A 109 -5.23 -16.21 -8.31
C ALA A 109 -6.44 -16.25 -9.28
N ALA A 110 -6.26 -16.77 -10.50
CA ALA A 110 -7.36 -16.87 -11.48
C ALA A 110 -8.52 -17.78 -11.04
N ARG A 111 -8.29 -18.66 -10.05
CA ARG A 111 -9.30 -19.60 -9.52
C ARG A 111 -9.91 -19.13 -8.21
N GLY A 112 -9.40 -18.06 -7.63
CA GLY A 112 -9.80 -17.61 -6.30
C GLY A 112 -9.41 -18.61 -5.20
N THR A 113 -8.23 -19.22 -5.31
CA THR A 113 -7.77 -20.25 -4.36
C THR A 113 -6.27 -20.17 -4.15
N ASP A 114 -5.79 -20.67 -3.01
CA ASP A 114 -4.37 -20.89 -2.77
C ASP A 114 -3.71 -21.66 -3.94
N PRO A 115 -2.54 -21.21 -4.43
CA PRO A 115 -1.83 -21.94 -5.46
C PRO A 115 -1.45 -23.35 -5.00
N ILE A 116 -1.56 -24.32 -5.91
CA ILE A 116 -1.23 -25.72 -5.66
C ILE A 116 -0.09 -26.14 -6.59
N LEU A 117 0.99 -26.66 -6.03
CA LEU A 117 2.02 -27.37 -6.79
C LEU A 117 1.56 -28.79 -7.11
N ARG A 118 1.59 -29.16 -8.39
CA ARG A 118 1.23 -30.52 -8.83
C ARG A 118 2.41 -31.46 -8.60
N SER A 119 2.09 -32.66 -8.08
CA SER A 119 3.03 -33.73 -7.76
C SER A 119 3.77 -34.29 -9.00
N PRO A 120 5.04 -34.75 -8.86
CA PRO A 120 5.86 -34.73 -7.65
C PRO A 120 6.48 -33.34 -7.45
N ALA A 121 6.00 -32.63 -6.42
CA ALA A 121 6.57 -31.38 -5.97
C ALA A 121 6.83 -31.48 -4.47
N GLY A 122 7.87 -30.79 -4.00
CA GLY A 122 8.15 -30.68 -2.57
C GLY A 122 7.01 -30.01 -1.80
N PRO A 123 7.08 -29.99 -0.45
CA PRO A 123 6.16 -29.22 0.37
C PRO A 123 6.14 -27.77 -0.11
N ALA A 124 4.97 -27.15 -0.04
CA ALA A 124 4.77 -25.78 -0.42
C ALA A 124 3.91 -25.07 0.61
N LEU A 125 4.15 -23.78 0.73
CA LEU A 125 3.33 -22.87 1.50
C LEU A 125 2.74 -21.89 0.51
N SER A 126 1.42 -21.73 0.52
CA SER A 126 0.71 -20.91 -0.43
C SER A 126 -0.35 -20.09 0.28
N ILE A 127 -0.59 -18.91 -0.28
CA ILE A 127 -1.55 -17.94 0.24
C ILE A 127 -2.25 -17.28 -0.94
N TRP A 128 -3.50 -16.90 -0.74
CA TRP A 128 -4.33 -16.20 -1.70
C TRP A 128 -5.27 -15.23 -0.98
N ALA A 129 -5.56 -14.10 -1.60
CA ALA A 129 -6.62 -13.19 -1.17
C ALA A 129 -7.21 -12.43 -2.35
N GLU A 130 -8.42 -11.90 -2.14
CA GLU A 130 -8.93 -10.77 -2.91
C GLU A 130 -8.71 -9.51 -2.08
N GLY A 131 -8.21 -8.44 -2.72
CA GLY A 131 -7.93 -7.18 -2.04
C GLY A 131 -7.72 -6.04 -3.03
N VAL A 132 -7.65 -4.81 -2.54
CA VAL A 132 -7.41 -3.61 -3.37
C VAL A 132 -5.93 -3.44 -3.74
N GLY A 133 -5.29 -4.54 -4.16
CA GLY A 133 -3.89 -4.63 -4.59
C GLY A 133 -2.95 -5.29 -3.57
N PRO A 134 -1.65 -5.47 -3.92
CA PRO A 134 -0.71 -6.29 -3.16
C PRO A 134 -0.54 -5.93 -1.68
N LEU A 135 -0.54 -4.62 -1.36
CA LEU A 135 -0.40 -4.15 0.02
C LEU A 135 -1.66 -4.44 0.85
N ALA A 136 -2.84 -4.44 0.23
CA ALA A 136 -4.09 -4.77 0.90
C ALA A 136 -4.20 -6.27 1.16
N SER A 137 -3.75 -7.09 0.21
CA SER A 137 -3.66 -8.55 0.36
C SER A 137 -2.68 -8.92 1.49
N ASP A 138 -1.51 -8.27 1.55
CA ASP A 138 -0.60 -8.40 2.68
C ASP A 138 -1.24 -8.00 4.02
N TYR A 139 -1.98 -6.88 4.05
CA TYR A 139 -2.71 -6.48 5.25
C TYR A 139 -3.71 -7.56 5.70
N GLY A 140 -4.46 -8.13 4.74
CA GLY A 140 -5.40 -9.22 4.98
C GLY A 140 -4.71 -10.45 5.57
N TRP A 141 -3.62 -10.90 4.95
CA TRP A 141 -2.84 -12.05 5.41
C TRP A 141 -2.19 -11.85 6.78
N MET A 142 -1.70 -10.64 7.07
CA MET A 142 -0.91 -10.38 8.26
C MET A 142 -1.74 -9.93 9.46
N TYR A 143 -2.81 -9.16 9.24
CA TYR A 143 -3.48 -8.41 10.32
C TYR A 143 -4.99 -8.65 10.41
N ASP A 144 -5.63 -9.25 9.40
CA ASP A 144 -7.08 -9.50 9.34
C ASP A 144 -7.41 -10.96 9.01
N ASP A 145 -6.52 -11.90 9.35
CA ASP A 145 -6.60 -13.31 8.93
C ASP A 145 -7.26 -14.24 9.98
N GLY A 146 -7.60 -13.69 11.14
CA GLY A 146 -8.24 -14.39 12.24
C GLY A 146 -9.78 -14.35 12.19
N TRP A 147 -10.38 -14.94 13.21
CA TRP A 147 -11.85 -15.05 13.31
C TRP A 147 -12.49 -13.72 13.73
N ASN A 148 -13.52 -13.31 12.99
CA ASN A 148 -14.30 -12.10 13.26
C ASN A 148 -15.82 -12.38 13.38
N GLY A 149 -16.16 -13.62 13.73
CA GLY A 149 -17.54 -14.07 13.84
C GLY A 149 -18.08 -14.76 12.58
N PRO A 150 -19.41 -14.99 12.51
CA PRO A 150 -20.04 -15.77 11.44
C PRO A 150 -19.72 -15.28 10.03
N LEU A 151 -19.88 -16.19 9.06
CA LEU A 151 -19.58 -15.99 7.64
C LEU A 151 -20.10 -14.63 7.11
N ARG A 152 -19.26 -13.95 6.30
CA ARG A 152 -19.30 -12.54 5.85
C ARG A 152 -18.67 -11.49 6.77
N ARG A 153 -18.33 -11.83 8.02
CA ARG A 153 -17.50 -10.94 8.88
C ARG A 153 -16.03 -11.35 8.92
N THR A 154 -15.76 -12.64 8.77
CA THR A 154 -14.41 -13.21 8.68
C THR A 154 -13.98 -13.27 7.22
N PRO A 155 -12.92 -12.54 6.80
CA PRO A 155 -12.48 -12.50 5.40
C PRO A 155 -11.73 -13.78 5.00
N ASN A 156 -11.04 -14.44 5.92
CA ASN A 156 -10.35 -15.70 5.66
C ASN A 156 -11.34 -16.88 5.53
N LEU A 157 -11.46 -17.44 4.32
CA LEU A 157 -12.37 -18.53 4.01
C LEU A 157 -12.07 -19.84 4.75
N ALA A 158 -10.81 -20.05 5.15
CA ALA A 158 -10.39 -21.21 5.93
C ALA A 158 -10.64 -21.04 7.45
N CYS A 159 -10.89 -19.81 7.91
CA CYS A 159 -11.20 -19.50 9.30
C CYS A 159 -12.72 -19.61 9.55
N THR A 160 -13.21 -20.84 9.68
CA THR A 160 -14.65 -21.15 9.79
C THR A 160 -15.21 -21.09 11.21
N SER A 161 -14.36 -20.98 12.22
CA SER A 161 -14.71 -20.78 13.62
C SER A 161 -13.53 -20.14 14.38
N ALA A 162 -13.75 -19.69 15.62
CA ALA A 162 -12.69 -19.12 16.46
C ALA A 162 -11.51 -20.06 16.74
N THR A 163 -11.68 -21.36 16.53
CA THR A 163 -10.67 -22.40 16.77
C THR A 163 -10.28 -23.16 15.51
N ALA A 164 -10.76 -22.73 14.33
CA ALA A 164 -10.40 -23.37 13.07
C ALA A 164 -8.90 -23.22 12.80
N THR A 165 -8.26 -24.29 12.35
CA THR A 165 -6.82 -24.32 12.06
C THR A 165 -6.42 -23.41 10.89
N GLY A 166 -7.40 -22.98 10.08
CA GLY A 166 -7.16 -22.04 8.99
C GLY A 166 -7.03 -20.57 9.44
N CYS A 167 -7.47 -20.23 10.66
CA CYS A 167 -7.31 -18.87 11.19
C CYS A 167 -5.83 -18.54 11.37
N TRP A 168 -5.41 -17.37 10.89
CA TRP A 168 -4.01 -16.95 10.86
C TRP A 168 -3.09 -17.82 9.99
N GLY A 169 -3.64 -18.73 9.18
CA GLY A 169 -2.86 -19.60 8.32
C GLY A 169 -2.02 -18.86 7.27
N HIS A 170 -2.51 -17.73 6.75
CA HIS A 170 -1.73 -16.93 5.80
C HIS A 170 -0.56 -16.24 6.49
N ARG A 171 -0.78 -15.66 7.69
CA ARG A 171 0.28 -15.07 8.52
C ARG A 171 1.33 -16.11 8.88
N ASP A 172 0.90 -17.30 9.30
CA ASP A 172 1.77 -18.42 9.64
C ASP A 172 2.60 -18.87 8.43
N ASN A 173 2.02 -18.84 7.23
CA ASN A 173 2.74 -19.13 5.99
C ASN A 173 3.78 -18.04 5.70
N ILE A 174 3.45 -16.75 5.84
CA ILE A 174 4.38 -15.63 5.62
C ILE A 174 5.52 -15.63 6.63
N LEU A 175 5.26 -15.95 7.90
CA LEU A 175 6.24 -15.91 8.99
C LEU A 175 6.87 -17.26 9.31
N ALA A 176 6.58 -18.30 8.54
CA ALA A 176 7.20 -19.60 8.73
C ALA A 176 8.72 -19.54 8.51
N GLU A 177 9.47 -20.25 9.35
CA GLU A 177 10.88 -20.57 9.11
C GLU A 177 10.97 -21.56 7.94
N TRP A 178 10.88 -21.06 6.71
CA TRP A 178 10.76 -21.87 5.49
C TRP A 178 11.91 -22.85 5.29
N SER A 179 13.12 -22.49 5.69
CA SER A 179 14.26 -23.40 5.67
C SER A 179 14.04 -24.60 6.58
N ARG A 180 13.55 -24.43 7.81
CA ARG A 180 13.20 -25.58 8.66
C ARG A 180 11.93 -26.29 8.21
N ARG A 181 10.85 -25.57 7.89
CA ARG A 181 9.57 -26.19 7.53
C ARG A 181 9.62 -26.98 6.21
N LEU A 182 10.40 -26.52 5.23
CA LEU A 182 10.47 -27.15 3.92
C LEU A 182 11.69 -28.07 3.77
N LEU A 183 12.77 -27.84 4.53
CA LEU A 183 14.06 -28.52 4.35
C LEU A 183 14.47 -29.39 5.55
N ALA A 184 13.71 -29.42 6.65
CA ALA A 184 14.07 -30.27 7.80
C ALA A 184 14.18 -31.75 7.38
N GLY A 185 15.35 -32.33 7.69
CA GLY A 185 15.63 -33.75 7.44
C GLY A 185 15.92 -34.11 5.98
N ARG A 186 16.09 -33.13 5.08
CA ARG A 186 16.41 -33.39 3.67
C ARG A 186 17.92 -33.29 3.42
N PRO A 187 18.60 -34.37 2.96
CA PRO A 187 20.00 -34.28 2.57
C PRO A 187 20.15 -33.40 1.30
N GLY A 188 21.34 -32.84 1.09
CA GLY A 188 21.67 -32.03 -0.08
C GLY A 188 21.52 -30.52 0.13
N THR A 189 21.84 -29.76 -0.92
CA THR A 189 21.67 -28.30 -0.94
C THR A 189 20.30 -27.96 -1.53
N TRP A 190 19.53 -27.15 -0.81
CA TRP A 190 18.19 -26.75 -1.22
C TRP A 190 18.09 -25.24 -1.31
N TYR A 191 17.41 -24.77 -2.35
CA TYR A 191 17.19 -23.35 -2.63
C TYR A 191 15.71 -23.03 -2.47
N LEU A 192 15.41 -22.04 -1.62
CA LEU A 192 14.06 -21.50 -1.54
C LEU A 192 13.72 -20.76 -2.82
N ILE A 193 12.52 -20.97 -3.33
CA ILE A 193 11.99 -20.29 -4.49
C ILE A 193 10.56 -19.83 -4.20
N ALA A 194 10.25 -18.63 -4.67
CA ALA A 194 8.90 -18.08 -4.58
C ALA A 194 8.30 -17.86 -5.96
N GLY A 195 6.97 -17.78 -6.01
CA GLY A 195 6.25 -17.19 -7.10
C GLY A 195 5.07 -16.40 -6.57
N ALA A 196 4.78 -15.29 -7.24
CA ALA A 196 3.64 -14.45 -6.92
C ALA A 196 2.96 -14.03 -8.22
N ALA A 197 1.68 -13.70 -8.13
CA ALA A 197 0.94 -13.12 -9.24
C ALA A 197 -0.30 -12.39 -8.74
N GLN A 198 -0.72 -11.44 -9.55
CA GLN A 198 -2.02 -10.82 -9.47
C GLN A 198 -2.82 -11.14 -10.74
N VAL A 199 -4.12 -11.36 -10.57
CA VAL A 199 -5.10 -11.37 -11.65
C VAL A 199 -6.17 -10.34 -11.29
N PRO A 200 -6.39 -9.30 -12.13
CA PRO A 200 -7.49 -8.37 -11.88
C PRO A 200 -8.82 -9.11 -11.83
N THR A 201 -9.57 -8.99 -10.74
CA THR A 201 -10.88 -9.62 -10.60
C THR A 201 -11.98 -8.62 -10.96
N ILE A 202 -13.11 -9.14 -11.42
CA ILE A 202 -14.26 -8.36 -11.88
C ILE A 202 -14.84 -7.57 -10.72
N THR A 203 -15.05 -6.28 -10.94
CA THR A 203 -15.88 -5.32 -10.21
C THR A 203 -17.05 -5.98 -9.48
N ARG A 204 -17.02 -6.04 -8.14
CA ARG A 204 -18.17 -6.47 -7.33
C ARG A 204 -19.00 -5.23 -6.95
N THR A 205 -20.25 -5.19 -7.40
CA THR A 205 -21.21 -4.16 -6.99
C THR A 205 -21.68 -4.48 -5.56
N VAL A 206 -21.33 -3.64 -4.59
CA VAL A 206 -21.76 -3.82 -3.19
C VAL A 206 -23.05 -3.02 -2.95
N LEU A 207 -24.21 -3.60 -3.23
CA LEU A 207 -25.50 -2.99 -2.84
C LEU A 207 -25.59 -2.88 -1.30
N PRO A 208 -26.04 -1.75 -0.70
CA PRO A 208 -26.88 -0.69 -1.28
C PRO A 208 -26.13 0.62 -1.62
N ILE A 209 -24.81 0.63 -1.57
CA ILE A 209 -24.01 1.80 -1.93
C ILE A 209 -23.64 1.61 -3.38
N ASP A 210 -24.05 2.50 -4.28
CA ASP A 210 -23.72 2.45 -5.72
C ASP A 210 -22.21 2.74 -5.95
N ARG A 211 -21.36 1.92 -5.34
CA ARG A 211 -19.91 1.94 -5.41
C ARG A 211 -19.46 0.51 -5.59
N SER A 212 -18.90 0.23 -6.74
CA SER A 212 -18.26 -1.04 -6.97
C SER A 212 -16.86 -1.04 -6.37
N ILE A 213 -16.49 -2.14 -5.72
CA ILE A 213 -15.10 -2.36 -5.32
C ILE A 213 -14.53 -3.30 -6.39
N THR A 214 -13.54 -2.81 -7.12
CA THR A 214 -12.68 -3.70 -7.89
C THR A 214 -11.67 -4.27 -6.90
N GLU A 215 -11.65 -5.58 -6.75
CA GLU A 215 -10.63 -6.29 -6.00
C GLU A 215 -9.74 -7.01 -7.00
N ASP A 216 -8.44 -7.02 -6.73
CA ASP A 216 -7.50 -7.86 -7.42
C ASP A 216 -7.36 -9.18 -6.67
N SER A 217 -7.13 -10.26 -7.42
CA SER A 217 -6.83 -11.57 -6.85
C SER A 217 -5.32 -11.76 -6.81
N ASP A 218 -4.76 -11.77 -5.60
CA ASP A 218 -3.33 -11.89 -5.34
C ASP A 218 -3.02 -13.27 -4.78
N ALA A 219 -1.93 -13.88 -5.25
CA ALA A 219 -1.50 -15.18 -4.75
C ALA A 219 0.03 -15.27 -4.66
N MET A 220 0.50 -16.03 -3.69
CA MET A 220 1.91 -16.35 -3.52
C MET A 220 2.09 -17.82 -3.15
N ILE A 221 3.21 -18.38 -3.59
CA ILE A 221 3.63 -19.73 -3.25
C ILE A 221 5.15 -19.79 -3.03
N VAL A 222 5.56 -20.55 -2.03
CA VAL A 222 6.95 -20.80 -1.67
C VAL A 222 7.17 -22.31 -1.62
N THR A 223 8.28 -22.76 -2.20
CA THR A 223 8.76 -24.14 -2.07
C THR A 223 10.29 -24.15 -2.11
N ALA A 224 10.88 -25.34 -2.15
CA ALA A 224 12.31 -25.52 -2.31
C ALA A 224 12.67 -26.50 -3.42
N VAL A 225 13.82 -26.26 -4.04
CA VAL A 225 14.37 -27.10 -5.13
C VAL A 225 15.83 -27.42 -4.87
N GLU A 226 16.30 -28.56 -5.38
CA GLU A 226 17.71 -29.00 -5.23
C GLU A 226 18.65 -28.30 -6.23
N GLN A 227 18.10 -27.87 -7.36
CA GLN A 227 18.89 -27.21 -8.41
C GLN A 227 18.93 -25.69 -8.20
N PRO A 228 20.08 -25.04 -8.44
CA PRO A 228 20.18 -23.59 -8.40
C PRO A 228 19.10 -22.94 -9.28
N PRO A 229 18.22 -22.10 -8.71
CA PRO A 229 17.13 -21.51 -9.47
C PRO A 229 17.59 -20.28 -10.25
N HIS A 230 16.92 -20.03 -11.38
CA HIS A 230 17.03 -18.76 -12.07
C HIS A 230 15.95 -17.79 -11.55
N TYR A 231 16.37 -16.82 -10.74
CA TYR A 231 15.47 -15.79 -10.23
C TYR A 231 15.18 -14.72 -11.29
N VAL A 232 13.92 -14.30 -11.40
CA VAL A 232 13.51 -13.18 -12.29
C VAL A 232 13.49 -11.84 -11.56
N TYR A 233 13.37 -11.88 -10.23
CA TYR A 233 13.51 -10.75 -9.33
C TYR A 233 13.99 -11.27 -7.97
N THR A 234 14.90 -10.56 -7.32
CA THR A 234 15.59 -11.00 -6.11
C THR A 234 15.42 -10.01 -4.96
N TRP A 235 15.58 -10.50 -3.73
CA TRP A 235 15.59 -9.60 -2.58
C TRP A 235 16.77 -8.63 -2.60
N ALA A 236 17.92 -9.07 -3.12
CA ALA A 236 19.08 -8.18 -3.30
C ALA A 236 18.77 -6.99 -4.23
N GLN A 237 18.03 -7.22 -5.32
CA GLN A 237 17.55 -6.14 -6.19
C GLN A 237 16.60 -5.20 -5.44
N ALA A 238 15.60 -5.73 -4.72
CA ALA A 238 14.68 -4.91 -3.92
C ALA A 238 15.41 -4.03 -2.89
N VAL A 239 16.42 -4.57 -2.20
CA VAL A 239 17.24 -3.81 -1.23
C VAL A 239 18.07 -2.73 -1.95
N ALA A 240 18.65 -3.04 -3.11
CA ALA A 240 19.36 -2.04 -3.92
C ALA A 240 18.44 -0.89 -4.35
N GLU A 241 17.16 -1.19 -4.58
CA GLU A 241 16.09 -0.23 -4.91
C GLU A 241 15.51 0.51 -3.69
N GLY A 242 15.94 0.14 -2.47
CA GLY A 242 15.66 0.83 -1.22
C GLY A 242 14.72 0.10 -0.25
N ALA A 243 14.27 -1.12 -0.55
CA ALA A 243 13.38 -1.88 0.33
C ALA A 243 13.94 -1.95 1.76
N GLY A 244 13.09 -1.62 2.74
CA GLY A 244 13.37 -1.77 4.18
C GLY A 244 14.31 -0.71 4.77
N SER A 245 14.82 0.23 3.96
CA SER A 245 15.73 1.27 4.43
C SER A 245 15.03 2.61 4.61
N ALA A 246 15.06 3.17 5.82
CA ALA A 246 14.59 4.55 6.04
C ALA A 246 15.38 5.60 5.25
N ALA A 247 16.67 5.34 4.98
CA ALA A 247 17.55 6.25 4.25
C ALA A 247 17.38 6.15 2.73
N LYS A 248 17.24 4.91 2.20
CA LYS A 248 17.20 4.67 0.76
C LYS A 248 15.80 4.47 0.20
N GLY A 249 14.90 3.91 0.99
CA GLY A 249 13.52 3.59 0.60
C GLY A 249 12.59 4.80 0.62
N TRP A 250 11.31 4.48 0.48
CA TRP A 250 10.22 5.44 0.41
C TRP A 250 9.05 4.95 1.25
N ASN A 251 8.58 5.80 2.16
CA ASN A 251 7.32 5.59 2.85
C ASN A 251 6.33 6.67 2.38
N PRO A 252 5.33 6.34 1.55
CA PRO A 252 4.32 7.31 1.09
C PRO A 252 3.49 7.92 2.23
N ALA A 253 3.35 7.22 3.35
CA ALA A 253 2.60 7.68 4.52
C ALA A 253 3.42 8.55 5.49
N ALA A 254 4.74 8.71 5.28
CA ALA A 254 5.63 9.46 6.18
C ALA A 254 5.50 10.98 6.09
N VAL A 255 4.58 11.52 5.27
CA VAL A 255 4.33 12.96 5.21
C VAL A 255 3.81 13.43 6.58
N PRO A 256 4.42 14.46 7.20
CA PRO A 256 3.96 14.99 8.49
C PRO A 256 2.52 15.48 8.39
N ARG A 257 1.66 15.07 9.34
CA ARG A 257 0.24 15.51 9.48
C ARG A 257 -0.02 17.01 9.21
N PRO A 258 0.85 17.96 9.63
CA PRO A 258 0.60 19.39 9.38
C PRO A 258 0.58 19.78 7.90
N LEU A 259 1.39 19.12 7.05
CA LEU A 259 1.47 19.43 5.62
C LEU A 259 0.31 18.80 4.82
N GLU A 260 -0.23 17.68 5.28
CA GLU A 260 -1.44 17.08 4.70
C GLU A 260 -2.70 17.86 5.05
N GLU A 261 -2.85 18.32 6.29
CA GLU A 261 -3.97 19.20 6.68
C GLU A 261 -3.93 20.50 5.88
N ALA A 262 -2.75 21.12 5.76
CA ALA A 262 -2.57 22.31 4.94
C ALA A 262 -2.87 22.04 3.46
N GLY A 263 -2.35 20.97 2.87
CA GLY A 263 -2.59 20.63 1.46
C GLY A 263 -4.04 20.26 1.17
N THR A 264 -4.71 19.57 2.10
CA THR A 264 -6.12 19.18 1.95
C THR A 264 -7.04 20.36 2.18
N TRP A 265 -6.76 21.22 3.16
CA TRP A 265 -7.44 22.49 3.38
C TRP A 265 -7.28 23.42 2.17
N ILE A 266 -6.06 23.59 1.64
CA ILE A 266 -5.80 24.40 0.44
C ILE A 266 -6.58 23.85 -0.76
N ARG A 267 -6.64 22.52 -0.96
CA ARG A 267 -7.39 21.93 -2.08
C ARG A 267 -8.90 22.08 -1.94
N THR A 268 -9.44 21.91 -0.73
CA THR A 268 -10.88 22.08 -0.46
C THR A 268 -11.32 23.53 -0.50
N HIS A 269 -10.46 24.45 -0.07
CA HIS A 269 -10.73 25.89 0.00
C HIS A 269 -10.03 26.66 -1.13
N ALA A 270 -9.55 25.98 -2.19
CA ALA A 270 -8.80 26.63 -3.28
C ALA A 270 -9.59 27.77 -3.92
N ARG A 271 -10.92 27.61 -4.02
CA ARG A 271 -11.83 28.67 -4.48
C ARG A 271 -11.90 29.83 -3.50
N ASP A 272 -12.04 29.56 -2.21
CA ASP A 272 -12.13 30.61 -1.18
C ASP A 272 -10.81 31.38 -1.01
N VAL A 273 -9.68 30.68 -1.13
CA VAL A 273 -8.33 31.27 -1.14
C VAL A 273 -8.15 32.16 -2.37
N LEU A 274 -8.54 31.69 -3.56
CA LEU A 274 -8.45 32.47 -4.80
C LEU A 274 -9.34 33.72 -4.74
N VAL A 275 -10.57 33.58 -4.24
CA VAL A 275 -11.50 34.71 -4.03
C VAL A 275 -10.92 35.70 -3.02
N GLY A 276 -10.38 35.22 -1.90
CA GLY A 276 -9.72 36.06 -0.89
C GLY A 276 -8.54 36.85 -1.45
N VAL A 277 -7.67 36.21 -2.25
CA VAL A 277 -6.53 36.87 -2.90
C VAL A 277 -7.00 37.95 -3.90
N ILE A 278 -8.04 37.66 -4.69
CA ILE A 278 -8.61 38.63 -5.63
C ILE A 278 -9.21 39.84 -4.90
N VAL A 279 -9.96 39.61 -3.82
CA VAL A 279 -10.58 40.67 -3.02
C VAL A 279 -9.52 41.55 -2.35
N VAL A 280 -8.50 40.95 -1.74
CA VAL A 280 -7.38 41.70 -1.13
C VAL A 280 -6.60 42.48 -2.18
N GLY A 281 -6.34 41.89 -3.36
CA GLY A 281 -5.69 42.58 -4.47
C GLY A 281 -6.50 43.78 -4.98
N LEU A 282 -7.82 43.64 -5.08
CA LEU A 282 -8.73 44.72 -5.46
C LEU A 282 -8.78 45.84 -4.41
N LEU A 283 -8.77 45.51 -3.12
CA LEU A 283 -8.73 46.48 -2.03
C LEU A 283 -7.41 47.25 -1.97
N ALA A 284 -6.27 46.60 -2.25
CA ALA A 284 -4.98 47.26 -2.35
C ALA A 284 -4.92 48.22 -3.57
N LEU A 285 -5.56 47.87 -4.68
CA LEU A 285 -5.67 48.72 -5.87
C LEU A 285 -6.58 49.95 -5.67
N THR A 286 -7.63 49.84 -4.85
CA THR A 286 -8.50 50.99 -4.53
C THR A 286 -7.86 51.92 -3.50
N ALA A 287 -7.13 51.38 -2.51
CA ALA A 287 -6.38 52.18 -1.55
C ALA A 287 -5.26 53.02 -2.22
N THR A 288 -4.55 52.45 -3.19
CA THR A 288 -3.54 53.18 -3.98
C THR A 288 -4.14 54.24 -4.91
N ARG A 289 -5.39 54.09 -5.34
CA ARG A 289 -6.12 55.14 -6.10
C ARG A 289 -6.59 56.30 -5.23
N GLN A 290 -7.00 56.06 -3.98
CA GLN A 290 -7.42 57.13 -3.05
C GLN A 290 -6.25 57.99 -2.55
N GLY A 291 -5.00 57.53 -2.65
CA GLY A 291 -3.81 58.31 -2.31
C GLY A 291 -3.37 59.34 -3.36
N ARG A 292 -3.93 59.36 -4.57
CA ARG A 292 -3.59 60.35 -5.61
C ARG A 292 -4.35 61.65 -5.37
N ARG A 293 -3.73 62.57 -4.60
CA ARG A 293 -4.19 63.98 -4.49
C ARG A 293 -4.36 64.60 -5.89
N PRO A 294 -5.48 65.29 -6.17
CA PRO A 294 -5.66 65.97 -7.44
C PRO A 294 -4.61 67.06 -7.62
N ARG A 295 -3.92 67.07 -8.78
CA ARG A 295 -2.99 68.14 -9.15
C ARG A 295 -3.74 69.47 -9.19
N PRO A 296 -3.19 70.56 -8.62
CA PRO A 296 -3.84 71.87 -8.66
C PRO A 296 -3.97 72.34 -10.12
N LYS A 297 -5.20 72.71 -10.51
CA LYS A 297 -5.49 73.29 -11.82
C LYS A 297 -4.77 74.65 -11.92
N LYS A 298 -3.85 74.78 -12.88
CA LYS A 298 -3.24 76.07 -13.24
C LYS A 298 -4.33 77.01 -13.77
N VAL A 299 -4.58 78.10 -13.05
CA VAL A 299 -5.42 79.22 -13.49
C VAL A 299 -4.63 80.03 -14.52
N TYR A 300 -5.04 79.99 -15.79
CA TYR A 300 -4.48 80.87 -16.81
C TYR A 300 -5.16 82.25 -16.74
N ARG A 301 -4.35 83.27 -16.48
CA ARG A 301 -4.73 84.69 -16.44
C ARG A 301 -4.77 85.20 -17.88
N LEU A 302 -5.97 85.52 -18.40
CA LEU A 302 -6.16 86.12 -19.72
C LEU A 302 -5.65 87.57 -19.71
N SER A 303 -4.51 87.82 -20.34
CA SER A 303 -4.01 89.16 -20.63
C SER A 303 -4.65 89.72 -21.89
N ARG A 304 -5.26 90.90 -21.72
CA ARG A 304 -5.83 91.82 -22.72
C ARG A 304 -5.02 91.90 -24.02
N PHE A 305 -5.70 91.78 -25.17
CA PHE A 305 -5.21 92.33 -26.43
C PHE A 305 -6.15 93.43 -26.94
N ARG A 306 -5.57 94.60 -27.15
CA ARG A 306 -6.19 95.90 -27.39
C ARG A 306 -6.39 96.07 -28.91
N ARG A 307 -7.63 96.30 -29.34
CA ARG A 307 -7.97 96.70 -30.72
C ARG A 307 -7.23 97.99 -31.11
N ARG A 308 -6.58 98.01 -32.27
CA ARG A 308 -6.18 99.23 -32.98
C ARG A 308 -6.87 99.28 -34.34
N ARG A 309 -7.43 100.46 -34.61
CA ARG A 309 -8.22 100.90 -35.77
C ARG A 309 -7.42 100.91 -37.07
N SER A 310 -8.11 100.73 -38.20
CA SER A 310 -8.27 101.79 -39.22
C SER A 310 -9.22 101.31 -40.34
N ARG A 311 -10.27 102.11 -40.58
CA ARG A 311 -11.08 102.13 -41.80
C ARG A 311 -10.46 103.15 -42.78
N PRO A 312 -10.78 103.14 -44.08
CA PRO A 312 -11.00 104.35 -44.85
C PRO A 312 -12.36 104.99 -44.50
#